data_AF-A0A956C9N1-F1
#
_entry.id   AF-A0A956C9N1-F1
#
_cell.length_a   1.000
_cell.length_b   1.000
_cell.length_c   1.000
_cell.angle_alpha   90.00
_cell.angle_beta   90.00
_cell.angle_gamma   90.00
#
_symmetry.space_group_name_H-M   'P 1'
#
loop_
_entity.id
_entity.type
_entity.pdbx_description
1 polymer ?
#
loop_
_entity_poly.entity_id
_entity_poly.type
_entity_poly.pdbx_seq_one_letter_code
_entity_poly.pdbx_strand_id
1 'polypeptide(L)' 'HGIGREMHLPPHVPHHGAAGSGRRLVQGMALTIEPMVNLGSAEVVTLDDGWTVVTRDGSLSAQFEHTVLVTESGYEILTL' A
#
# COMPACT_ATOMS: atom_id res chain seq x y z
N HIS A 1 4.02 -1.56 -0.60
CA HIS A 1 5.12 -2.55 -0.39
C HIS A 1 6.49 -1.89 -0.52
N GLY A 2 7.61 -2.59 -0.29
CA GLY A 2 8.93 -2.09 -0.70
C GLY A 2 9.10 -2.19 -2.22
N ILE A 3 9.77 -1.23 -2.86
CA ILE A 3 9.96 -1.18 -4.31
C ILE A 3 11.38 -0.75 -4.66
N GLY A 4 11.92 -1.24 -5.78
CA GLY A 4 13.25 -0.84 -6.24
C GLY A 4 13.75 -1.74 -7.36
N ARG A 5 14.79 -2.53 -7.08
CA ARG A 5 15.36 -3.49 -8.05
C ARG A 5 14.40 -4.66 -8.38
N GLU A 6 13.44 -4.91 -7.51
CA GLU A 6 12.36 -5.86 -7.71
C GLU A 6 11.02 -5.15 -7.49
N MET A 7 9.96 -5.68 -8.12
CA MET A 7 8.62 -5.07 -8.07
C MET A 7 8.06 -5.06 -6.65
N HIS A 8 8.17 -6.17 -5.93
CA HIS A 8 7.65 -6.32 -4.57
C HIS A 8 8.75 -6.81 -3.63
N LEU A 9 9.22 -5.92 -2.74
CA LEU A 9 10.21 -6.21 -1.72
C LEU A 9 9.64 -5.99 -0.31
N PRO A 10 10.24 -6.57 0.73
CA PRO A 10 10.00 -6.13 2.10
C PRO A 10 10.35 -4.64 2.28
N PRO A 11 9.69 -3.93 3.21
CA PRO A 11 8.64 -4.41 4.11
C PRO A 11 7.27 -4.47 3.44
N HIS A 12 6.41 -5.33 3.99
CA HIS A 12 4.97 -5.19 3.79
C HIS A 12 4.47 -3.93 4.50
N VAL A 13 3.65 -3.13 3.83
CA VAL A 13 3.14 -1.84 4.33
C VAL A 13 1.61 -1.93 4.41
N PRO A 14 1.04 -2.41 5.53
CA PRO A 14 -0.41 -2.51 5.68
C PRO A 14 -1.05 -1.13 5.85
N HIS A 15 -2.19 -0.91 5.20
CA HIS A 15 -2.99 0.33 5.32
C HIS A 15 -4.01 0.28 6.48
N HIS A 16 -3.79 -0.62 7.44
CA HIS A 16 -4.62 -0.84 8.61
C HIS A 16 -3.70 -1.20 9.79
N GLY A 17 -4.16 -0.92 11.01
CA GLY A 17 -3.41 -1.19 12.23
C GLY A 17 -3.41 -0.01 13.19
N ALA A 18 -2.57 -0.11 14.23
CA ALA A 18 -2.41 0.94 15.23
C ALA A 18 -1.35 1.95 14.80
N ALA A 19 -1.62 3.24 14.99
CA ALA A 19 -0.64 4.30 14.75
C ALA A 19 0.62 4.08 15.61
N GLY A 20 1.80 4.33 15.03
CA GLY A 20 3.09 4.12 15.70
C GLY A 20 3.56 2.66 15.77
N SER A 21 2.84 1.71 15.17
CA SER A 21 3.29 0.33 15.00
C SER A 21 4.04 0.12 13.67
N GLY A 22 4.69 -1.04 13.52
CA GLY A 22 5.39 -1.42 12.29
C GLY A 22 6.91 -1.20 12.35
N ARG A 23 7.56 -1.34 11.20
CA ARG A 23 9.02 -1.22 11.07
C ARG A 23 9.43 0.25 11.05
N ARG A 24 10.51 0.59 11.77
CA ARG A 24 11.16 1.89 11.65
C ARG A 24 11.72 2.08 10.24
N LEU A 25 11.31 3.15 9.58
CA LEU A 25 11.82 3.53 8.27
C LEU A 25 13.23 4.11 8.38
N VAL A 26 14.10 3.75 7.44
CA VAL A 26 15.49 4.24 7.39
C VAL A 26 15.79 4.84 6.02
N GLN A 27 16.72 5.78 5.98
CA GLN A 27 17.15 6.45 4.76
C GLN A 27 17.49 5.45 3.64
N GLY A 28 17.07 5.78 2.41
CA GLY A 28 17.31 4.98 1.21
C GLY A 28 16.27 3.89 0.95
N MET A 29 15.32 3.67 1.87
CA MET A 29 14.17 2.79 1.59
C MET A 29 13.23 3.45 0.60
N ALA A 30 12.85 2.73 -0.45
CA ALA A 30 11.75 3.09 -1.33
C ALA A 30 10.54 2.18 -1.06
N LEU A 31 9.38 2.78 -0.90
CA LEU A 31 8.12 2.12 -0.56
C LEU A 31 7.00 2.67 -1.43
N THR A 32 6.01 1.86 -1.73
CA THR A 32 4.71 2.33 -2.19
C THR A 32 3.76 2.52 -1.00
N ILE A 33 3.00 3.61 -1.06
CA ILE A 33 1.85 3.88 -0.20
C ILE A 33 0.63 3.87 -1.12
N GLU A 34 -0.22 2.86 -1.00
CA GLU A 34 -1.21 2.47 -2.02
C GLU A 34 -2.59 2.12 -1.43
N PRO A 35 -3.17 2.94 -0.52
CA PRO A 35 -4.37 2.58 0.21
C PRO A 35 -5.57 2.37 -0.73
N MET A 36 -6.21 1.22 -0.60
CA MET A 36 -7.54 0.94 -1.14
C MET A 36 -8.57 1.22 -0.04
N VAL A 37 -9.56 2.06 -0.34
CA VAL A 37 -10.61 2.44 0.61
C VAL A 37 -11.97 2.04 0.06
N ASN A 38 -12.69 1.24 0.83
CA ASN A 38 -14.03 0.78 0.48
C ASN A 38 -15.08 1.70 1.11
N LEU A 39 -16.17 1.97 0.37
CA LEU A 39 -17.31 2.73 0.89
C LEU A 39 -18.11 1.95 1.94
N GLY A 40 -18.19 0.62 1.77
CA GLY A 40 -18.89 -0.30 2.66
C GLY A 40 -17.94 -1.07 3.58
N SER A 41 -18.07 -2.39 3.60
CA SER A 41 -17.25 -3.31 4.39
C SER A 41 -15.79 -3.38 3.89
N ALA A 42 -14.88 -3.69 4.80
CA ALA A 42 -13.49 -4.01 4.47
C ALA A 42 -13.31 -5.42 3.88
N GLU A 43 -14.32 -6.28 3.93
CA GLU A 43 -14.26 -7.63 3.37
C GLU A 43 -14.15 -7.61 1.84
N VAL A 44 -13.27 -8.46 1.30
CA VAL A 44 -13.03 -8.61 -0.14
C VAL A 44 -13.09 -10.09 -0.55
N VAL A 45 -13.30 -10.33 -1.84
CA VAL A 45 -13.27 -11.67 -2.45
C VAL A 45 -12.45 -11.62 -3.74
N THR A 46 -11.59 -12.60 -3.96
CA THR A 46 -10.90 -12.81 -5.25
C THR A 46 -11.81 -13.62 -6.17
N LEU A 47 -12.00 -13.16 -7.40
CA LEU A 47 -12.83 -13.84 -8.39
C LEU A 47 -12.11 -15.07 -8.98
N ASP A 48 -12.87 -15.88 -9.71
CA ASP A 48 -12.40 -17.14 -10.30
C ASP A 48 -11.28 -16.96 -11.36
N ASP A 49 -11.04 -15.72 -11.81
CA ASP A 49 -9.92 -15.38 -12.68
C ASP A 49 -8.55 -15.38 -11.97
N GLY A 50 -8.56 -15.46 -10.63
CA GLY A 50 -7.35 -15.50 -9.79
C GLY A 50 -6.65 -14.16 -9.60
N TRP A 51 -7.22 -13.05 -10.08
CA TRP A 51 -6.61 -11.72 -10.06
C TRP A 51 -7.54 -10.62 -9.55
N THR A 52 -8.78 -10.59 -10.02
CA THR A 52 -9.70 -9.50 -9.71
C THR A 52 -10.15 -9.61 -8.26
N VAL A 53 -9.90 -8.56 -7.48
CA VAL A 53 -10.37 -8.44 -6.09
C VAL A 53 -11.52 -7.44 -6.05
N VAL A 54 -12.66 -7.87 -5.53
CA VAL A 54 -13.87 -7.05 -5.39
C VAL A 54 -14.28 -6.93 -3.92
N THR A 55 -14.99 -5.86 -3.57
CA THR A 55 -15.65 -5.73 -2.27
C THR A 55 -16.71 -6.81 -2.12
N ARG A 56 -16.77 -7.45 -0.95
CA ARG A 56 -17.71 -8.56 -0.72
C ARG A 56 -19.18 -8.12 -0.73
N ASP A 57 -19.43 -6.87 -0.37
CA ASP A 57 -20.77 -6.27 -0.34
C ASP A 57 -21.15 -5.53 -1.64
N GLY A 58 -20.28 -5.52 -2.65
CA GLY A 58 -20.51 -4.85 -3.94
C GLY A 58 -20.40 -3.32 -3.91
N SER A 59 -19.97 -2.74 -2.78
CA SER A 59 -19.77 -1.28 -2.67
C SER A 59 -18.58 -0.79 -3.50
N LEU A 60 -18.56 0.51 -3.81
CA LEU A 60 -17.43 1.14 -4.50
C LEU A 60 -16.14 1.08 -3.66
N SER A 61 -15.01 0.98 -4.36
CA SER A 61 -13.67 1.12 -3.81
C SER A 61 -12.86 2.11 -4.64
N ALA A 62 -11.93 2.81 -4.01
CA ALA A 62 -11.01 3.73 -4.67
C ALA A 62 -9.59 3.50 -4.15
N GLN A 63 -8.60 3.72 -5.02
CA GLN A 63 -7.19 3.59 -4.70
C GLN A 63 -6.42 4.77 -5.31
N PHE A 64 -5.39 5.20 -4.60
CA PHE A 64 -4.29 6.02 -5.13
C PHE A 64 -2.97 5.43 -4.65
N GLU A 65 -1.91 5.66 -5.42
CA GLU A 65 -0.59 5.14 -5.10
C GLU A 65 0.50 6.16 -5.42
N HIS A 66 1.50 6.22 -4.53
CA HIS A 66 2.76 6.88 -4.79
C HIS A 66 3.94 6.02 -4.38
N THR A 67 5.04 6.14 -5.14
CA THR A 67 6.36 5.68 -4.70
C THR A 67 7.03 6.77 -3.89
N VAL A 68 7.46 6.42 -2.68
CA VAL A 68 8.05 7.32 -1.69
C VAL A 68 9.46 6.84 -1.33
N LEU A 69 10.44 7.74 -1.44
CA LEU A 69 11.80 7.54 -0.99
C LEU A 69 11.99 8.15 0.40
N VAL A 70 12.48 7.37 1.36
CA VAL A 70 12.87 7.87 2.69
C VAL A 70 14.22 8.55 2.59
N THR A 71 14.28 9.82 2.99
CA THR A 71 15.51 10.63 3.00
C THR A 71 16.08 10.73 4.43
N GLU A 72 17.22 11.40 4.60
CA GLU A 72 17.83 11.59 5.93
C GLU A 72 16.90 12.38 6.89
N SER A 73 16.15 13.35 6.36
CA SER A 73 15.34 14.28 7.14
C SER A 73 13.83 14.19 6.86
N GLY A 74 13.39 13.26 6.01
CA GLY A 74 11.98 13.13 5.64
C GLY A 74 11.74 12.13 4.52
N TYR A 75 11.04 12.58 3.48
CA TYR A 75 10.71 11.75 2.32
C TYR A 75 10.60 12.58 1.03
N GLU A 76 10.69 11.91 -0.11
CA GLU A 76 10.44 12.45 -1.44
C GLU A 76 9.40 11.58 -2.15
N ILE A 77 8.44 12.20 -2.83
CA ILE A 77 7.45 11.50 -3.66
C ILE A 77 7.98 11.46 -5.09
N LEU A 78 8.28 10.26 -5.60
CA LEU A 78 8.95 10.05 -6.88
C LEU A 78 7.97 10.04 -8.08
N THR A 79 6.67 10.07 -7.83
CA THR A 79 5.61 9.85 -8.82
C THR A 79 4.55 10.96 -8.82
N LEU A 80 4.97 12.21 -8.55
CA LEU A 80 4.11 13.41 -8.62
C LEU A 80 3.93 13.91 -10.06
#